data_AF-A0A5C9ETF6-F1
#
_entry.id   AF-A0A5C9ETF6-F1
#
_cell.length_a   1.000
_cell.length_b   1.000
_cell.length_c   1.000
_cell.angle_alpha   90.00
_cell.angle_beta   90.00
_cell.angle_gamma   90.00
#
_symmetry.space_group_name_H-M   'P 1'
#
loop_
_entity.id
_entity.type
_entity.pdbx_description
1 polymer ?
#
loop_
_entity_poly.entity_id
_entity_poly.type
_entity_poly.pdbx_seq_one_letter_code
_entity_poly.pdbx_strand_id
1 'polypeptide(L)'
;MSVDWIKAEENPDKSQKVSGRFLLDLRAKTSDLEKHLSRLKSELEDKTEKLADSKEKLINSEKYLEELTLKLKDTNQKIKDLKKTREELNQEISNLEHRLEEKDAIIDHMEEKMKESSEKVIKLNNIINEKEKLLKDKDNLVQERENTINEKDRLIGNQTSKITDLQSKIENLNSQLQSKEEQINKFHQNIEKLKEEEEKIKNSYEEKLSSKQEQIDDLKMDIKTINDTIEEAQEIQSLMKKMSEVMELKGFINEKELEEIKAGKQI
;
A
#
# COMPACT_ATOMS: atom_id res chain seq x y z
N MET A 1 -6.90 -159.96 -56.31
CA MET A 1 -7.91 -159.51 -57.28
C MET A 1 -8.22 -158.06 -56.96
N SER A 2 -7.70 -157.12 -57.75
CA SER A 2 -8.13 -155.72 -57.69
C SER A 2 -9.45 -155.59 -58.45
N VAL A 3 -10.36 -154.74 -57.97
CA VAL A 3 -11.57 -154.36 -58.72
C VAL A 3 -11.10 -153.72 -60.03
N ASP A 4 -11.61 -154.21 -61.16
CA ASP A 4 -11.34 -153.62 -62.47
C ASP A 4 -12.34 -152.48 -62.69
N TRP A 5 -12.01 -151.30 -62.17
CA TRP A 5 -12.91 -150.14 -62.11
C TRP A 5 -13.38 -149.68 -63.50
N ILE A 6 -12.58 -149.92 -64.54
CA ILE A 6 -12.93 -149.58 -65.93
C ILE A 6 -14.09 -150.45 -66.43
N LYS A 7 -14.09 -151.76 -66.12
CA LYS A 7 -15.21 -152.66 -66.43
C LYS A 7 -16.47 -152.40 -65.61
N ALA A 8 -16.30 -151.94 -64.36
CA ALA A 8 -17.42 -151.57 -63.49
C ALA A 8 -18.12 -150.29 -63.97
N GLU A 9 -17.37 -149.37 -64.59
CA GLU A 9 -17.91 -148.11 -65.15
C GLU A 9 -18.58 -148.32 -66.52
N GLU A 10 -18.07 -149.23 -67.36
CA GLU A 10 -18.66 -149.55 -68.68
C GLU A 10 -19.93 -150.43 -68.61
N ASN A 11 -20.13 -151.22 -67.55
CA ASN A 11 -21.32 -152.07 -67.37
C ASN A 11 -21.76 -152.14 -65.88
N PRO A 12 -22.45 -151.11 -65.37
CA PRO A 12 -22.77 -150.99 -63.94
C PRO A 12 -23.72 -152.07 -63.39
N ASP A 13 -24.52 -152.71 -64.25
CA ASP A 13 -25.54 -153.69 -63.84
C ASP A 13 -25.05 -155.16 -63.78
N LYS A 14 -23.77 -155.44 -64.11
CA LYS A 14 -23.21 -156.81 -64.07
C LYS A 14 -22.40 -157.06 -62.80
N SER A 15 -22.66 -158.19 -62.13
CA SER A 15 -21.97 -158.57 -60.90
C SER A 15 -20.50 -158.93 -61.14
N GLN A 16 -19.60 -158.34 -60.35
CA GLN A 16 -18.16 -158.61 -60.39
C GLN A 16 -17.75 -159.31 -59.09
N LYS A 17 -17.06 -160.46 -59.20
CA LYS A 17 -16.51 -161.16 -58.02
C LYS A 17 -15.30 -160.38 -57.50
N VAL A 18 -15.45 -159.84 -56.29
CA VAL A 18 -14.41 -159.10 -55.57
C VAL A 18 -14.18 -159.74 -54.21
N SER A 19 -12.93 -159.70 -53.74
CA SER A 19 -12.56 -160.32 -52.45
C SER A 19 -13.14 -159.52 -51.29
N GLY A 20 -13.86 -160.17 -50.37
CA GLY A 20 -14.48 -159.52 -49.22
C GLY A 20 -13.49 -158.76 -48.31
N ARG A 21 -12.24 -159.22 -48.21
CA ARG A 21 -11.16 -158.48 -47.49
C ARG A 21 -10.88 -157.12 -48.10
N PHE A 22 -10.82 -157.04 -49.43
CA PHE A 22 -10.57 -155.78 -50.13
C PHE A 22 -11.73 -154.78 -49.98
N LEU A 23 -12.98 -155.27 -49.97
CA LEU A 23 -14.15 -154.45 -49.66
C LEU A 23 -14.16 -153.95 -48.22
N LEU A 24 -13.66 -154.75 -47.27
CA LEU A 24 -13.49 -154.35 -45.87
C LEU A 24 -12.42 -153.27 -45.69
N ASP A 25 -11.27 -153.40 -46.36
CA ASP A 25 -10.21 -152.40 -46.34
C ASP A 25 -10.66 -151.09 -47.00
N LEU A 26 -11.38 -151.18 -48.13
CA LEU A 26 -12.01 -150.01 -48.76
C LEU A 26 -13.02 -149.37 -47.81
N ARG A 27 -13.88 -150.15 -47.15
CA ARG A 27 -14.84 -149.62 -46.17
C ARG A 27 -14.15 -148.96 -44.98
N ALA A 28 -13.05 -149.54 -44.48
CA ALA A 28 -12.25 -148.95 -43.41
C ALA A 28 -11.64 -147.62 -43.85
N LYS A 29 -11.05 -147.57 -45.06
CA LYS A 29 -10.49 -146.35 -45.63
C LYS A 29 -11.57 -145.29 -45.90
N THR A 30 -12.74 -145.68 -46.39
CA THR A 30 -13.89 -144.78 -46.56
C THR A 30 -14.38 -144.26 -45.21
N SER A 31 -14.46 -145.12 -44.19
CA SER A 31 -14.85 -144.69 -42.83
C SER A 31 -13.84 -143.74 -42.19
N ASP A 32 -12.55 -143.99 -42.38
CA ASP A 32 -11.49 -143.09 -41.90
C ASP A 32 -11.52 -141.76 -42.66
N LEU A 33 -11.71 -141.79 -43.99
CA LEU A 33 -11.92 -140.58 -44.79
C LEU A 33 -13.18 -139.81 -44.37
N GLU A 34 -14.29 -140.50 -44.06
CA GLU A 34 -15.52 -139.89 -43.54
C GLU A 34 -15.28 -139.22 -42.18
N LYS A 35 -14.55 -139.88 -41.28
CA LYS A 35 -14.14 -139.28 -39.98
C LYS A 35 -13.24 -138.07 -40.19
N HIS A 36 -12.26 -138.16 -41.08
CA HIS A 36 -11.38 -137.04 -41.44
C HIS A 36 -12.17 -135.88 -42.04
N LEU A 37 -13.12 -136.16 -42.93
CA LEU A 37 -13.96 -135.15 -43.56
C LEU A 37 -14.91 -134.49 -42.54
N SER A 38 -15.50 -135.27 -41.64
CA SER A 38 -16.31 -134.75 -40.53
C SER A 38 -15.50 -133.88 -39.59
N ARG A 39 -14.27 -134.30 -39.25
CA ARG A 39 -13.34 -133.50 -38.44
C ARG A 39 -12.95 -132.21 -39.15
N LEU A 40 -12.55 -132.27 -40.42
CA LEU A 40 -12.21 -131.09 -41.22
C LEU A 40 -13.39 -130.14 -41.36
N LYS A 41 -14.62 -130.67 -41.48
CA LYS A 41 -15.84 -129.86 -41.51
C LYS A 41 -16.06 -129.13 -40.19
N SER A 42 -15.88 -129.81 -39.05
CA SER A 42 -15.95 -129.19 -37.72
C SER A 42 -14.85 -128.14 -37.52
N GLU A 43 -13.61 -128.45 -37.90
CA GLU A 43 -12.51 -127.48 -37.83
C GLU A 43 -12.76 -126.26 -38.74
N LEU A 44 -13.34 -126.48 -39.92
CA LEU A 44 -13.73 -125.40 -40.83
C LEU A 44 -14.82 -124.52 -40.20
N GLU A 45 -15.82 -125.13 -39.56
CA GLU A 45 -16.90 -124.43 -38.87
C GLU A 45 -16.35 -123.56 -37.72
N ASP A 46 -15.50 -124.11 -36.85
CA ASP A 46 -14.83 -123.37 -35.78
C ASP A 46 -13.99 -122.20 -36.31
N LYS A 47 -13.30 -122.40 -37.44
CA LYS A 47 -12.49 -121.34 -38.08
C LYS A 47 -13.37 -120.26 -38.69
N THR A 48 -14.51 -120.62 -39.28
CA THR A 48 -15.47 -119.65 -39.82
C THR A 48 -16.10 -118.80 -38.72
N GLU A 49 -16.43 -119.39 -37.58
CA GLU A 49 -16.94 -118.65 -36.41
C GLU A 49 -15.91 -117.66 -35.88
N LYS A 50 -14.67 -118.12 -35.63
CA LYS A 50 -13.57 -117.24 -35.16
C LYS A 50 -13.25 -116.10 -36.14
N LEU A 51 -13.37 -116.35 -37.43
CA LEU A 51 -13.18 -115.32 -38.45
C LEU A 51 -14.31 -114.28 -38.40
N ALA A 52 -15.56 -114.71 -38.20
CA ALA A 52 -16.70 -113.81 -38.04
C ALA A 52 -16.53 -112.92 -36.81
N ASP A 53 -16.19 -113.49 -35.65
CA ASP A 53 -15.92 -112.75 -34.42
C ASP A 53 -14.79 -111.72 -34.59
N SER A 54 -13.71 -112.12 -35.27
CA SER A 54 -12.57 -111.24 -35.52
C SER A 54 -12.94 -110.09 -36.44
N LYS A 55 -13.78 -110.34 -37.45
CA LYS A 55 -14.28 -109.32 -38.36
C LYS A 55 -15.19 -108.32 -37.64
N GLU A 56 -16.05 -108.78 -36.74
CA GLU A 56 -16.89 -107.90 -35.93
C GLU A 56 -16.05 -106.99 -35.02
N LYS A 57 -15.06 -107.55 -34.33
CA LYS A 57 -14.12 -106.78 -33.49
C LYS A 57 -13.34 -105.74 -34.29
N LEU A 58 -12.94 -106.06 -35.52
CA LEU A 58 -12.27 -105.13 -36.42
C LEU A 58 -13.18 -103.95 -36.77
N ILE A 59 -14.42 -104.22 -37.20
CA ILE A 59 -15.40 -103.16 -37.53
C ILE A 59 -15.65 -102.24 -36.33
N ASN A 60 -15.77 -102.80 -35.12
CA ASN A 60 -15.98 -101.99 -33.93
C ASN A 60 -14.75 -101.13 -33.59
N SER A 61 -13.54 -101.67 -33.80
CA SER A 61 -12.29 -100.92 -33.61
C SER A 61 -12.12 -99.80 -34.65
N GLU A 62 -12.51 -100.03 -35.90
CA GLU A 62 -12.50 -99.04 -36.98
C GLU A 62 -13.44 -97.87 -36.67
N LYS A 63 -14.67 -98.14 -36.21
CA LYS A 63 -15.62 -97.10 -35.78
C LYS A 63 -15.05 -96.27 -34.62
N TYR A 64 -14.45 -96.93 -33.63
CA TYR A 64 -13.84 -96.23 -32.50
C TYR A 64 -12.66 -95.34 -32.91
N LEU A 65 -11.83 -95.80 -33.86
CA LEU A 65 -10.74 -95.00 -34.43
C LEU A 65 -11.26 -93.78 -35.20
N GLU A 66 -12.37 -93.92 -35.93
CA GLU A 66 -13.01 -92.80 -36.63
C GLU A 66 -13.51 -91.75 -35.63
N GLU A 67 -14.19 -92.16 -34.56
CA GLU A 67 -14.62 -91.26 -33.49
C GLU A 67 -13.44 -90.51 -32.83
N LEU A 68 -12.35 -91.23 -32.53
CA LEU A 68 -11.14 -90.62 -31.98
C LEU A 68 -10.51 -89.62 -32.95
N THR A 69 -10.50 -89.92 -34.25
CA THR A 69 -9.97 -89.03 -35.30
C THR A 69 -10.78 -87.73 -35.37
N LEU A 70 -12.11 -87.82 -35.28
CA LEU A 70 -12.99 -86.65 -35.24
C LEU A 70 -12.73 -85.79 -33.99
N LYS A 71 -12.62 -86.41 -32.80
CA LYS A 71 -12.29 -85.71 -31.55
C LYS A 71 -10.91 -85.04 -31.61
N LEU A 72 -9.93 -85.70 -32.21
CA LEU A 72 -8.58 -85.14 -32.41
C LEU A 72 -8.62 -83.91 -33.32
N LYS A 73 -9.42 -83.94 -34.39
CA LYS A 73 -9.59 -82.79 -35.28
C LYS A 73 -10.25 -81.60 -34.57
N ASP A 74 -11.32 -81.83 -33.81
CA ASP A 74 -12.01 -80.79 -33.04
C ASP A 74 -11.09 -80.16 -31.98
N THR A 75 -10.36 -80.99 -31.22
CA THR A 75 -9.39 -80.51 -30.23
C THR A 75 -8.26 -79.71 -30.86
N ASN A 76 -7.73 -80.13 -32.02
CA ASN A 76 -6.72 -79.37 -32.75
C ASN A 76 -7.24 -78.00 -33.21
N GLN A 77 -8.50 -77.92 -33.65
CA GLN A 77 -9.11 -76.65 -34.02
C GLN A 77 -9.25 -75.72 -32.80
N LYS A 78 -9.75 -76.23 -31.67
CA LYS A 78 -9.83 -75.48 -30.41
C LYS A 78 -8.47 -74.97 -29.93
N ILE A 79 -7.42 -75.78 -30.05
CA ILE A 79 -6.04 -75.37 -29.72
C ILE A 79 -5.59 -74.21 -30.61
N LYS A 80 -5.91 -74.23 -31.91
CA LYS A 80 -5.55 -73.15 -32.84
C LYS A 80 -6.27 -71.85 -32.48
N ASP A 81 -7.55 -71.92 -32.16
CA ASP A 81 -8.34 -70.74 -31.79
C ASP A 81 -7.86 -70.14 -30.46
N LEU A 82 -7.61 -70.99 -29.44
CA LEU A 82 -7.03 -70.54 -28.17
C LEU A 82 -5.65 -69.88 -28.35
N LYS A 83 -4.80 -70.39 -29.25
CA LYS A 83 -3.51 -69.76 -29.56
C LYS A 83 -3.68 -68.37 -30.16
N LYS A 84 -4.67 -68.20 -31.05
CA LYS A 84 -4.97 -66.90 -31.67
C LYS A 84 -5.45 -65.91 -30.60
N THR A 85 -6.39 -66.30 -29.75
CA THR A 85 -6.89 -65.45 -28.66
C THR A 85 -5.78 -65.09 -27.68
N ARG A 86 -4.87 -66.01 -27.37
CA ARG A 86 -3.69 -65.72 -26.52
C ARG A 86 -2.81 -64.63 -27.12
N GLU A 87 -2.58 -64.68 -28.42
CA GLU A 87 -1.77 -63.67 -29.12
C GLU A 87 -2.44 -62.30 -29.12
N GLU A 88 -3.74 -62.24 -29.38
CA GLU A 88 -4.54 -61.00 -29.33
C GLU A 88 -4.50 -60.38 -27.92
N LEU A 89 -4.69 -61.19 -26.86
CA LEU A 89 -4.62 -60.72 -25.48
C LEU A 89 -3.21 -60.23 -25.10
N ASN A 90 -2.15 -60.90 -25.57
CA ASN A 90 -0.78 -60.45 -25.31
C ASN A 90 -0.50 -59.07 -25.94
N GLN A 91 -1.02 -58.82 -27.15
CA GLN A 91 -0.90 -57.52 -27.80
C GLN A 91 -1.69 -56.44 -27.05
N GLU A 92 -2.88 -56.77 -26.57
CA GLU A 92 -3.68 -55.84 -25.74
C GLU A 92 -2.98 -55.49 -24.43
N ILE A 93 -2.39 -56.48 -23.74
CA ILE A 93 -1.59 -56.26 -22.52
C ILE A 93 -0.44 -55.31 -22.82
N SER A 94 0.34 -55.54 -23.86
CA SER A 94 1.48 -54.68 -24.23
C SER A 94 1.04 -53.24 -24.52
N ASN A 95 -0.10 -53.06 -25.20
CA ASN A 95 -0.66 -51.72 -25.45
C ASN A 95 -1.13 -51.04 -24.16
N LEU A 96 -1.71 -51.79 -23.21
CA LEU A 96 -2.12 -51.27 -21.92
C LEU A 96 -0.92 -50.87 -21.06
N GLU A 97 0.15 -51.66 -21.07
CA GLU A 97 1.42 -51.35 -20.39
C GLU A 97 2.01 -50.03 -20.91
N HIS A 98 2.11 -49.86 -22.24
CA HIS A 98 2.58 -48.60 -22.82
C HIS A 98 1.72 -47.39 -22.43
N ARG A 99 0.38 -47.55 -22.43
CA ARG A 99 -0.53 -46.48 -21.99
C ARG A 99 -0.39 -46.17 -20.51
N LEU A 100 -0.04 -47.15 -19.67
CA LEU A 100 0.23 -46.93 -18.25
C LEU A 100 1.50 -46.09 -18.09
N GLU A 101 2.58 -46.46 -18.76
CA GLU A 101 3.85 -45.72 -18.75
C GLU A 101 3.67 -44.26 -19.21
N GLU A 102 2.90 -44.03 -20.28
CA GLU A 102 2.57 -42.68 -20.73
C GLU A 102 1.81 -41.87 -19.67
N LYS A 103 0.89 -42.52 -18.94
CA LYS A 103 0.12 -41.85 -17.90
C LYS A 103 0.96 -41.53 -16.68
N ASP A 104 1.85 -42.44 -16.28
CA ASP A 104 2.79 -42.21 -15.18
C ASP A 104 3.71 -41.02 -15.50
N ALA A 105 4.25 -40.94 -16.73
CA ALA A 105 5.05 -39.80 -17.16
C ALA A 105 4.27 -38.47 -17.15
N ILE A 106 2.98 -38.49 -17.49
CA ILE A 106 2.12 -37.29 -17.40
C ILE A 106 1.90 -36.88 -15.94
N ILE A 107 1.68 -37.85 -15.04
CA ILE A 107 1.51 -37.60 -13.60
C ILE A 107 2.77 -36.95 -13.04
N ASP A 108 3.94 -37.52 -13.29
CA ASP A 108 5.24 -36.97 -12.83
C ASP A 108 5.43 -35.51 -13.30
N HIS A 109 5.13 -35.24 -14.57
CA HIS A 109 5.21 -33.89 -15.13
C HIS A 109 4.21 -32.91 -14.48
N MET A 110 3.00 -33.37 -14.17
CA MET A 110 2.01 -32.55 -13.47
C MET A 110 2.42 -32.27 -12.03
N GLU A 111 3.00 -33.25 -11.33
CA GLU A 111 3.52 -33.09 -9.97
C GLU A 111 4.65 -32.06 -9.92
N GLU A 112 5.57 -32.09 -10.87
CA GLU A 112 6.63 -31.09 -10.99
C GLU A 112 6.05 -29.68 -11.19
N LYS A 113 5.10 -29.52 -12.12
CA LYS A 113 4.40 -28.24 -12.34
C LYS A 113 3.65 -27.75 -11.11
N MET A 114 3.01 -28.66 -10.37
CA MET A 114 2.33 -28.30 -9.11
C MET A 114 3.34 -27.79 -8.09
N LYS A 115 4.48 -28.47 -7.92
CA LYS A 115 5.54 -28.04 -7.00
C LYS A 115 6.09 -26.66 -7.37
N GLU A 116 6.39 -26.41 -8.64
CA GLU A 116 6.84 -25.09 -9.10
C GLU A 116 5.80 -23.99 -8.82
N SER A 117 4.53 -24.29 -9.06
CA SER A 117 3.42 -23.35 -8.79
C SER A 117 3.32 -23.05 -7.28
N SER A 118 3.39 -24.08 -6.44
CA SER A 118 3.39 -23.92 -4.98
C SER A 118 4.57 -23.05 -4.50
N GLU A 119 5.77 -23.25 -5.04
CA GLU A 119 6.93 -22.41 -4.72
C GLU A 119 6.72 -20.94 -5.14
N LYS A 120 6.12 -20.70 -6.32
CA LYS A 120 5.77 -19.35 -6.79
C LYS A 120 4.75 -18.69 -5.85
N VAL A 121 3.73 -19.43 -5.42
CA VAL A 121 2.72 -18.93 -4.46
C VAL A 121 3.37 -18.52 -3.13
N ILE A 122 4.27 -19.35 -2.59
CA ILE A 122 5.00 -19.02 -1.35
C ILE A 122 5.82 -17.73 -1.52
N LYS A 123 6.55 -17.60 -2.64
CA LYS A 123 7.33 -16.38 -2.93
C LYS A 123 6.45 -15.13 -3.03
N LEU A 124 5.31 -15.22 -3.72
CA LEU A 124 4.37 -14.11 -3.84
C LEU A 124 3.76 -13.72 -2.49
N ASN A 125 3.38 -14.69 -1.66
CA ASN A 125 2.87 -14.41 -0.32
C ASN A 125 3.90 -13.69 0.56
N ASN A 126 5.17 -14.08 0.48
CA ASN A 126 6.23 -13.39 1.21
C ASN A 126 6.38 -11.92 0.75
N ILE A 127 6.34 -11.67 -0.56
CA ILE A 127 6.38 -10.31 -1.11
C ILE A 127 5.17 -9.49 -0.63
N ILE A 128 3.97 -10.07 -0.61
CA ILE A 128 2.75 -9.40 -0.12
C ILE A 128 2.95 -9.00 1.35
N ASN A 129 3.39 -9.92 2.21
CA ASN A 129 3.61 -9.65 3.62
C ASN A 129 4.65 -8.51 3.85
N GLU A 130 5.73 -8.49 3.05
CA GLU A 130 6.74 -7.42 3.11
C GLU A 130 6.15 -6.06 2.69
N LYS A 131 5.32 -6.05 1.64
CA LYS A 131 4.66 -4.83 1.16
C LYS A 131 3.63 -4.31 2.14
N GLU A 132 2.87 -5.18 2.79
CA GLU A 132 1.92 -4.81 3.84
C GLU A 132 2.62 -4.18 5.04
N LYS A 133 3.75 -4.75 5.47
CA LYS A 133 4.58 -4.17 6.54
C LYS A 133 5.08 -2.77 6.14
N LEU A 134 5.60 -2.62 4.93
CA LEU A 134 6.07 -1.33 4.43
C LEU A 134 4.94 -0.30 4.34
N LEU A 135 3.74 -0.71 3.93
CA LEU A 135 2.57 0.17 3.86
C LEU A 135 2.22 0.68 5.27
N LYS A 136 2.16 -0.22 6.25
CA LYS A 136 1.89 0.15 7.65
C LYS A 136 2.94 1.10 8.21
N ASP A 137 4.22 0.88 7.91
CA ASP A 137 5.29 1.79 8.33
C ASP A 137 5.15 3.18 7.69
N LYS A 138 4.70 3.24 6.41
CA LYS A 138 4.43 4.50 5.72
C LYS A 138 3.20 5.22 6.30
N ASP A 139 2.14 4.50 6.61
CA ASP A 139 0.94 5.08 7.23
C ASP A 139 1.26 5.71 8.59
N ASN A 140 2.05 5.01 9.42
CA ASN A 140 2.53 5.55 10.69
C ASN A 140 3.35 6.84 10.50
N LEU A 141 4.23 6.87 9.50
CA LEU A 141 5.03 8.05 9.19
C LEU A 141 4.17 9.22 8.70
N VAL A 142 3.13 8.96 7.91
CA VAL A 142 2.17 9.99 7.48
C VAL A 142 1.46 10.57 8.69
N GLN A 143 0.98 9.73 9.60
CA GLN A 143 0.31 10.18 10.82
C GLN A 143 1.22 11.04 11.72
N GLU A 144 2.49 10.65 11.85
CA GLU A 144 3.48 11.44 12.60
C GLU A 144 3.72 12.82 11.96
N ARG A 145 3.77 12.88 10.62
CA ARG A 145 3.92 14.14 9.89
C ARG A 145 2.69 15.02 10.01
N GLU A 146 1.50 14.47 9.94
CA GLU A 146 0.24 15.21 10.17
C GLU A 146 0.20 15.81 11.57
N ASN A 147 0.58 15.04 12.60
CA ASN A 147 0.67 15.55 13.97
C ASN A 147 1.66 16.73 14.07
N THR A 148 2.83 16.60 13.45
CA THR A 148 3.84 17.67 13.42
C THR A 148 3.32 18.93 12.71
N ILE A 149 2.58 18.79 11.61
CA ILE A 149 1.97 19.91 10.90
C ILE A 149 0.95 20.61 11.80
N ASN A 150 0.06 19.85 12.43
CA ASN A 150 -0.96 20.40 13.35
C ASN A 150 -0.33 21.16 14.53
N GLU A 151 0.78 20.68 15.08
CA GLU A 151 1.52 21.38 16.13
C GLU A 151 2.12 22.70 15.62
N LYS A 152 2.72 22.70 14.43
CA LYS A 152 3.27 23.91 13.81
C LYS A 152 2.17 24.93 13.48
N ASP A 153 1.02 24.50 12.98
CA ASP A 153 -0.10 25.39 12.69
C ASP A 153 -0.62 26.07 13.97
N ARG A 154 -0.69 25.34 15.08
CA ARG A 154 -1.02 25.93 16.40
C ARG A 154 0.01 26.97 16.83
N LEU A 155 1.30 26.69 16.65
CA LEU A 155 2.38 27.64 16.97
C LEU A 155 2.27 28.90 16.11
N ILE A 156 2.02 28.76 14.80
CA ILE A 156 1.80 29.88 13.88
C ILE A 156 0.60 30.70 14.32
N GLY A 157 -0.51 30.05 14.68
CA GLY A 157 -1.70 30.72 15.20
C GLY A 157 -1.39 31.57 16.44
N ASN A 158 -0.71 30.98 17.42
CA ASN A 158 -0.30 31.69 18.65
C ASN A 158 0.62 32.89 18.37
N GLN A 159 1.59 32.72 17.45
CA GLN A 159 2.49 33.81 17.07
C GLN A 159 1.75 34.92 16.33
N THR A 160 0.78 34.56 15.48
CA THR A 160 -0.06 35.51 14.76
C THR A 160 -0.87 36.36 15.74
N SER A 161 -1.53 35.74 16.72
CA SER A 161 -2.26 36.47 17.77
C SER A 161 -1.34 37.42 18.54
N LYS A 162 -0.13 36.97 18.91
CA LYS A 162 0.84 37.82 19.61
C LYS A 162 1.30 39.02 18.77
N ILE A 163 1.44 38.84 17.45
CA ILE A 163 1.75 39.94 16.53
C ILE A 163 0.60 40.95 16.51
N THR A 164 -0.65 40.48 16.40
CA THR A 164 -1.84 41.35 16.43
C THR A 164 -1.92 42.15 17.73
N ASP A 165 -1.71 41.51 18.89
CA ASP A 165 -1.71 42.20 20.18
C ASP A 165 -0.62 43.28 20.27
N LEU A 166 0.58 42.99 19.76
CA LEU A 166 1.68 43.96 19.71
C LEU A 166 1.37 45.12 18.76
N GLN A 167 0.75 44.86 17.62
CA GLN A 167 0.31 45.89 16.68
C GLN A 167 -0.69 46.84 17.32
N SER A 168 -1.73 46.32 17.99
CA SER A 168 -2.69 47.15 18.72
C SER A 168 -2.05 47.97 19.84
N LYS A 169 -1.04 47.41 20.52
CA LYS A 169 -0.29 48.15 21.54
C LYS A 169 0.54 49.29 20.94
N ILE A 170 1.15 49.07 19.78
CA ILE A 170 1.89 50.11 19.04
C ILE A 170 0.94 51.24 18.60
N GLU A 171 -0.22 50.90 18.02
CA GLU A 171 -1.23 51.88 17.62
C GLU A 171 -1.67 52.75 18.81
N ASN A 172 -2.00 52.13 19.94
CA ASN A 172 -2.37 52.87 21.15
C ASN A 172 -1.24 53.79 21.65
N LEU A 173 0.01 53.30 21.68
CA LEU A 173 1.16 54.14 22.06
C LEU A 173 1.36 55.31 21.11
N ASN A 174 1.18 55.11 19.80
CA ASN A 174 1.27 56.19 18.81
C ASN A 174 0.18 57.23 19.03
N SER A 175 -1.07 56.83 19.31
CA SER A 175 -2.14 57.79 19.63
C SER A 175 -1.85 58.57 20.91
N GLN A 176 -1.27 57.93 21.94
CA GLN A 176 -0.85 58.63 23.16
C GLN A 176 0.28 59.63 22.87
N LEU A 177 1.25 59.25 22.04
CA LEU A 177 2.36 60.11 21.65
C LEU A 177 1.85 61.34 20.88
N GLN A 178 0.96 61.16 19.91
CA GLN A 178 0.32 62.26 19.18
C GLN A 178 -0.44 63.20 20.13
N SER A 179 -1.21 62.67 21.09
CA SER A 179 -1.90 63.49 22.09
C SER A 179 -0.93 64.31 22.96
N LYS A 180 0.22 63.73 23.30
CA LYS A 180 1.27 64.43 24.04
C LYS A 180 1.96 65.51 23.20
N GLU A 181 2.22 65.26 21.93
CA GLU A 181 2.73 66.28 21.00
C GLU A 181 1.77 67.47 20.87
N GLU A 182 0.46 67.21 20.76
CA GLU A 182 -0.55 68.26 20.75
C GLU A 182 -0.57 69.07 22.06
N GLN A 183 -0.41 68.42 23.21
CA GLN A 183 -0.30 69.09 24.52
C GLN A 183 0.96 69.97 24.57
N ILE A 184 2.11 69.46 24.11
CA ILE A 184 3.36 70.21 24.05
C ILE A 184 3.20 71.45 23.15
N ASN A 185 2.59 71.29 21.98
CA ASN A 185 2.35 72.42 21.07
C ASN A 185 1.45 73.49 21.71
N LYS A 186 0.39 73.09 22.43
CA LYS A 186 -0.45 74.02 23.20
C LYS A 186 0.33 74.75 24.28
N PHE A 187 1.17 74.05 25.03
CA PHE A 187 2.03 74.69 26.03
C PHE A 187 3.02 75.65 25.39
N HIS A 188 3.60 75.31 24.23
CA HIS A 188 4.51 76.18 23.50
C HIS A 188 3.83 77.49 23.06
N GLN A 189 2.63 77.39 22.47
CA GLN A 189 1.82 78.56 22.10
C GLN A 189 1.47 79.44 23.31
N ASN A 190 1.14 78.82 24.45
CA ASN A 190 0.86 79.58 25.67
C ASN A 190 2.10 80.29 26.20
N ILE A 191 3.27 79.66 26.15
CA ILE A 191 4.54 80.29 26.52
C ILE A 191 4.85 81.49 25.61
N GLU A 192 4.66 81.36 24.29
CA GLU A 192 4.83 82.49 23.36
C GLU A 192 3.90 83.66 23.70
N LYS A 193 2.61 83.40 23.93
CA LYS A 193 1.65 84.44 24.35
C LYS A 193 2.07 85.13 25.64
N LEU A 194 2.48 84.36 26.65
CA LEU A 194 2.95 84.92 27.92
C LEU A 194 4.20 85.79 27.74
N LYS A 195 5.13 85.40 26.85
CA LYS A 195 6.30 86.23 26.52
C LYS A 195 5.90 87.54 25.84
N GLU A 196 4.97 87.50 24.89
CA GLU A 196 4.46 88.72 24.24
C GLU A 196 3.76 89.64 25.25
N GLU A 197 2.99 89.08 26.19
CA GLU A 197 2.37 89.84 27.27
C GLU A 197 3.41 90.44 28.21
N GLU A 198 4.43 89.67 28.61
CA GLU A 198 5.56 90.14 29.42
C GLU A 198 6.29 91.31 28.74
N GLU A 199 6.53 91.22 27.43
CA GLU A 199 7.20 92.26 26.65
C GLU A 199 6.34 93.53 26.53
N LYS A 200 5.02 93.40 26.31
CA LYS A 200 4.08 94.54 26.34
C LYS A 200 4.07 95.23 27.71
N ILE A 201 4.03 94.44 28.79
CA ILE A 201 4.07 94.95 30.16
C ILE A 201 5.37 95.70 30.40
N LYS A 202 6.51 95.11 30.00
CA LYS A 202 7.84 95.70 30.12
C LYS A 202 7.91 97.05 29.40
N ASN A 203 7.50 97.11 28.13
CA ASN A 203 7.48 98.35 27.34
C ASN A 203 6.60 99.42 28.01
N SER A 204 5.41 99.05 28.51
CA SER A 204 4.54 99.97 29.25
C SER A 204 5.19 100.52 30.52
N TYR A 205 5.93 99.68 31.26
CA TYR A 205 6.68 100.13 32.42
C TYR A 205 7.85 101.04 32.05
N GLU A 206 8.58 100.74 30.97
CA GLU A 206 9.65 101.60 30.44
C GLU A 206 9.13 102.98 30.03
N GLU A 207 8.00 103.04 29.32
CA GLU A 207 7.34 104.31 28.96
C GLU A 207 6.95 105.12 30.21
N LYS A 208 6.31 104.47 31.19
CA LYS A 208 5.97 105.13 32.46
C LYS A 208 7.21 105.62 33.18
N LEU A 209 8.28 104.83 33.22
CA LEU A 209 9.56 105.21 33.82
C LEU A 209 10.13 106.44 33.14
N SER A 210 10.11 106.49 31.80
CA SER A 210 10.56 107.64 31.00
C SER A 210 9.75 108.88 31.32
N SER A 211 8.41 108.79 31.35
CA SER A 211 7.54 109.92 31.71
C SER A 211 7.79 110.44 33.13
N LYS A 212 8.11 109.53 34.07
CA LYS A 212 8.47 109.90 35.44
C LYS A 212 9.85 110.53 35.50
N GLN A 213 10.78 110.08 34.68
CA GLN A 213 12.10 110.67 34.55
C GLN A 213 12.02 112.10 33.99
N GLU A 214 11.23 112.33 32.95
CA GLU A 214 10.96 113.68 32.42
C GLU A 214 10.34 114.59 33.50
N GLN A 215 9.31 114.12 34.21
CA GLN A 215 8.72 114.87 35.32
C GLN A 215 9.75 115.21 36.41
N ILE A 216 10.67 114.30 36.73
CA ILE A 216 11.75 114.56 37.69
C ILE A 216 12.70 115.63 37.16
N ASP A 217 13.04 115.60 35.88
CA ASP A 217 13.98 116.55 35.29
C ASP A 217 13.35 117.94 35.14
N ASP A 218 12.06 118.04 34.79
CA ASP A 218 11.27 119.28 34.86
C ASP A 218 11.26 119.84 36.28
N LEU A 219 10.94 119.01 37.28
CA LEU A 219 10.96 119.43 38.69
C LEU A 219 12.35 119.88 39.15
N LYS A 220 13.43 119.25 38.67
CA LYS A 220 14.80 119.72 38.94
C LYS A 220 15.06 121.08 38.29
N MET A 221 14.54 121.31 37.08
CA MET A 221 14.68 122.59 36.40
C MET A 221 13.92 123.69 37.14
N ASP A 222 12.70 123.39 37.58
CA ASP A 222 11.89 124.28 38.44
C ASP A 222 12.58 124.57 39.78
N ILE A 223 13.16 123.56 40.43
CA ILE A 223 13.96 123.75 41.65
C ILE A 223 15.16 124.65 41.36
N LYS A 224 15.80 124.50 40.20
CA LYS A 224 16.93 125.33 39.80
C LYS A 224 16.50 126.79 39.60
N THR A 225 15.44 127.07 38.84
CA THR A 225 14.92 128.43 38.68
C THR A 225 14.45 129.04 40.00
N ILE A 226 13.81 128.25 40.86
CA ILE A 226 13.47 128.72 42.22
C ILE A 226 14.74 129.04 43.01
N ASN A 227 15.79 128.22 42.94
CA ASN A 227 17.06 128.53 43.61
C ASN A 227 17.71 129.79 43.04
N ASP A 228 17.74 129.96 41.71
CA ASP A 228 18.29 131.15 41.06
C ASP A 228 17.51 132.41 41.49
N THR A 229 16.17 132.35 41.55
CA THR A 229 15.34 133.46 42.06
C THR A 229 15.48 133.71 43.56
N ILE A 230 15.74 132.68 44.37
CA ILE A 230 16.09 132.83 45.78
C ILE A 230 17.44 133.54 45.89
N GLU A 231 18.41 133.19 45.05
CA GLU A 231 19.73 133.82 45.02
C GLU A 231 19.61 135.31 44.63
N GLU A 232 18.83 135.62 43.60
CA GLU A 232 18.46 137.00 43.23
C GLU A 232 17.73 137.74 44.37
N ALA A 233 16.78 137.09 45.05
CA ALA A 233 16.08 137.68 46.20
C ALA A 233 17.02 137.91 47.39
N GLN A 234 17.98 137.03 47.63
CA GLN A 234 19.02 137.20 48.64
C GLN A 234 19.97 138.34 48.27
N GLU A 235 20.32 138.50 46.98
CA GLU A 235 21.07 139.65 46.49
C GLU A 235 20.30 140.95 46.72
N ILE A 236 19.02 141.00 46.36
CA ILE A 236 18.11 142.13 46.64
C ILE A 236 18.03 142.41 48.15
N GLN A 237 17.95 141.37 48.98
CA GLN A 237 17.91 141.52 50.43
C GLN A 237 19.24 142.07 50.98
N SER A 238 20.38 141.66 50.40
CA SER A 238 21.70 142.21 50.74
C SER A 238 21.83 143.68 50.32
N LEU A 239 21.26 144.05 49.16
CA LEU A 239 21.19 145.42 48.69
C LEU A 239 20.25 146.25 49.57
N MET A 240 19.11 145.72 49.98
CA MET A 240 18.21 146.36 50.95
C MET A 240 18.91 146.56 52.30
N LYS A 241 19.68 145.59 52.78
CA LYS A 241 20.42 145.72 54.03
C LYS A 241 21.50 146.82 53.95
N LYS A 242 22.25 146.87 52.83
CA LYS A 242 23.18 147.97 52.54
C LYS A 242 22.47 149.32 52.39
N MET A 243 21.29 149.34 51.77
CA MET A 243 20.48 150.55 51.62
C MET A 243 19.93 151.03 52.97
N SER A 244 19.58 150.11 53.87
CA SER A 244 19.19 150.39 55.25
C SER A 244 20.36 150.96 56.06
N GLU A 245 21.56 150.38 55.94
CA GLU A 245 22.78 150.93 56.58
C GLU A 245 23.11 152.34 56.07
N VAL A 246 22.92 152.62 54.76
CA VAL A 246 23.09 153.97 54.19
C VAL A 246 21.99 154.93 54.69
N MET A 247 20.76 154.45 54.85
CA MET A 247 19.65 155.27 55.36
C MET A 247 19.80 155.60 56.86
N GLU A 248 20.36 154.70 57.67
CA GLU A 248 20.71 154.97 59.08
C GLU A 248 21.87 155.95 59.22
N LEU A 249 22.92 155.83 58.39
CA LEU A 249 24.09 156.73 58.46
C LEU A 249 23.79 158.17 58.02
N LYS A 250 22.78 158.39 57.15
CA LYS A 250 22.41 159.72 56.67
C LYS A 250 21.32 160.42 57.50
N GLY A 251 20.79 159.81 58.55
CA GLY A 251 19.89 160.46 59.52
C GLY A 251 18.52 160.89 58.96
N PHE A 252 17.96 160.14 57.99
CA PHE A 252 16.76 160.58 57.28
C PHE A 252 15.41 160.10 57.83
N ILE A 253 15.31 159.15 58.77
CA ILE A 253 13.99 158.59 59.17
C ILE A 253 13.91 158.15 60.65
N ASN A 254 12.75 158.41 61.27
CA ASN A 254 12.38 158.13 62.67
C ASN A 254 11.80 156.70 62.83
N GLU A 255 11.99 156.06 63.98
CA GLU A 255 11.75 154.62 64.28
C GLU A 255 10.33 154.08 63.98
N LYS A 256 9.38 154.94 63.62
CA LYS A 256 7.99 154.60 63.28
C LYS A 256 7.73 154.35 61.78
N GLU A 257 8.53 154.90 60.88
CA GLU A 257 8.39 154.70 59.42
C GLU A 257 9.15 153.44 58.93
N LEU A 258 10.04 152.89 59.78
CA LEU A 258 10.79 151.66 59.51
C LEU A 258 9.95 150.38 59.64
N GLU A 259 8.88 150.39 60.45
CA GLU A 259 7.95 149.26 60.58
C GLU A 259 6.95 149.17 59.42
N GLU A 260 6.54 150.30 58.82
CA GLU A 260 5.55 150.30 57.74
C GLU A 260 6.13 149.77 56.41
N ILE A 261 7.43 149.99 56.16
CA ILE A 261 8.13 149.47 54.97
C ILE A 261 8.46 147.97 55.11
N LYS A 262 8.79 147.49 56.32
CA LYS A 262 8.98 146.05 56.59
C LYS A 262 7.67 145.24 56.50
N ALA A 263 6.51 145.89 56.62
CA ALA A 263 5.19 145.26 56.55
C ALA A 263 4.59 145.17 55.13
N GLY A 264 5.33 145.55 54.09
CA GLY A 264 4.98 145.23 52.69
C GLY A 264 3.74 145.95 52.14
N LYS A 265 3.44 147.17 52.59
CA LYS A 265 2.47 148.06 51.93
C LYS A 265 3.21 149.19 51.22
N GLN A 266 2.94 149.33 49.92
CA GLN A 266 3.57 150.34 49.07
C GLN A 266 3.23 151.76 49.54
N ILE A 267 4.30 152.50 49.84
CA ILE A 267 4.43 153.96 49.69
C ILE A 267 4.71 154.24 48.21
#